data_AF-A0A9W7F9S4-F1
#
_entry.id   AF-A0A9W7F9S4-F1
#
_cell.length_a   1.000
_cell.length_b   1.000
_cell.length_c   1.000
_cell.angle_alpha   90.00
_cell.angle_beta   90.00
_cell.angle_gamma   90.00
#
_symmetry.space_group_name_H-M   'P 1'
#
loop_
_entity.id
_entity.type
_entity.pdbx_description
1 polymer ?
#
loop_
_entity_poly.entity_id
_entity_poly.type
_entity_poly.pdbx_seq_one_letter_code
_entity_poly.pdbx_strand_id
1 'polypeptide(L)'
;MRDASSSDVCTLARSGKIRYNPAAGDIRQTELSGTWMEFWNDRVQKETDKACVMLYDKRIFGLARQTAAGLLEIGVKYEMTSIANYVRDALKYKAEGMPKGISERRQGEYELAGRVFDAIMNYNLHKVAELLEVPPERPKTFGNTATRR
;
A
#
# COMPACT_ATOMS: atom_id res chain seq x y z
N MET A 1 9.55 -45.01 46.47
CA MET A 1 9.19 -43.71 47.07
C MET A 1 10.53 -43.00 47.34
N ARG A 2 10.95 -42.04 46.49
CA ARG A 2 10.89 -40.57 46.73
C ARG A 2 11.65 -40.21 48.03
N ASP A 3 12.72 -39.41 48.08
CA ASP A 3 13.09 -38.16 47.38
C ASP A 3 14.61 -37.90 47.57
N ALA A 4 15.37 -37.41 46.58
CA ALA A 4 15.74 -36.00 46.32
C ALA A 4 16.53 -35.27 47.43
N SER A 5 17.84 -35.06 47.22
CA SER A 5 18.55 -33.77 47.43
C SER A 5 20.03 -33.87 47.04
N SER A 6 20.36 -33.65 45.76
CA SER A 6 21.74 -33.28 45.40
C SER A 6 21.94 -31.82 45.76
N SER A 7 22.53 -31.57 46.92
CA SER A 7 22.98 -30.25 47.33
C SER A 7 24.30 -29.92 46.62
N ASP A 8 24.23 -29.57 45.34
CA ASP A 8 25.36 -28.96 44.64
C ASP A 8 25.41 -27.47 44.99
N VAL A 9 26.15 -27.22 46.07
CA VAL A 9 26.56 -25.91 46.56
C VAL A 9 27.32 -25.21 45.43
N CYS A 10 26.67 -24.25 44.76
CA CYS A 10 27.35 -23.37 43.82
C CYS A 10 28.17 -22.35 44.63
N THR A 11 29.43 -22.70 44.90
CA THR A 11 30.43 -21.80 45.49
C THR A 11 30.67 -20.61 44.58
N LEU A 12 30.10 -19.46 44.94
CA LEU A 12 30.41 -18.14 44.38
C LEU A 12 31.87 -17.78 44.69
N ALA A 13 32.77 -18.13 43.77
CA ALA A 13 34.13 -17.62 43.78
C ALA A 13 34.13 -16.11 43.50
N ARG A 14 34.44 -15.36 44.55
CA ARG A 14 34.68 -13.91 44.55
C ARG A 14 35.98 -13.61 43.79
N SER A 15 35.93 -13.50 42.47
CA SER A 15 37.00 -12.87 41.69
C SER A 15 36.41 -11.87 40.70
N GLY A 16 36.64 -10.59 40.98
CA GLY A 16 36.16 -9.47 40.21
C GLY A 16 36.66 -9.50 38.77
N LYS A 17 35.70 -9.51 37.85
CA LYS A 17 35.63 -8.70 36.63
C LYS A 17 34.21 -8.86 36.14
N ILE A 18 33.39 -7.82 36.34
CA ILE A 18 32.08 -7.72 35.68
C ILE A 18 32.41 -7.82 34.18
N ARG A 19 32.05 -8.95 33.55
CA ARG A 19 32.21 -9.09 32.11
C ARG A 19 31.37 -7.98 31.48
N TYR A 20 32.03 -7.08 30.75
CA TYR A 20 31.35 -6.01 30.03
C TYR A 20 30.33 -6.65 29.09
N ASN A 21 29.05 -6.51 29.44
CA ASN A 21 27.96 -6.94 28.59
C ASN A 21 27.60 -5.73 27.71
N PRO A 22 27.95 -5.73 26.41
CA PRO A 22 27.62 -4.62 25.53
C PRO A 22 26.10 -4.39 25.46
N ALA A 23 25.28 -5.44 25.61
CA ALA A 23 23.82 -5.32 25.66
C ALA A 23 23.32 -4.62 26.94
N ALA A 24 24.11 -4.57 28.02
CA ALA A 24 23.71 -3.86 29.24
C ALA A 24 23.81 -2.33 29.07
N GLY A 25 24.66 -1.85 28.16
CA GLY A 25 24.70 -0.43 27.76
C GLY A 25 23.44 -0.03 27.00
N ASP A 26 23.02 -0.89 26.05
CA ASP A 26 21.79 -0.70 25.28
C ASP A 26 20.56 -0.74 26.19
N ILE A 27 20.46 -1.70 27.11
CA ILE A 27 19.35 -1.79 28.06
C ILE A 27 19.26 -0.53 28.93
N ARG A 28 20.38 -0.03 29.47
CA ARG A 28 20.41 1.21 30.28
C ARG A 28 19.98 2.45 29.51
N GLN A 29 20.38 2.58 28.24
CA GLN A 29 19.92 3.68 27.40
C GLN A 29 18.43 3.56 27.09
N THR A 30 17.93 2.35 26.89
CA THR A 30 16.49 2.08 26.68
C THR A 30 15.68 2.44 27.92
N GLU A 31 16.14 2.07 29.12
CA GLU A 31 15.52 2.40 30.42
C GLU A 31 15.56 3.90 30.76
N LEU A 32 16.60 4.63 30.31
CA LEU A 32 16.72 6.08 30.49
C LEU A 32 15.79 6.89 29.56
N SER A 33 15.31 6.27 28.48
CA SER A 33 14.47 6.91 27.45
C SER A 33 12.96 6.72 27.61
N GLY A 34 12.55 5.91 28.60
CA GLY A 34 11.18 5.48 28.84
C GLY A 34 11.15 4.03 29.34
N THR A 35 9.97 3.46 29.56
CA THR A 35 9.90 2.02 29.84
C THR A 35 10.31 1.23 28.60
N TRP A 36 11.06 0.14 28.77
CA TRP A 36 11.47 -0.74 27.66
C TRP A 36 10.28 -1.16 26.77
N MET A 37 9.09 -1.31 27.37
CA MET A 37 7.85 -1.55 26.64
C MET A 37 7.43 -0.40 25.72
N GLU A 38 7.54 0.87 26.14
CA GLU A 38 7.21 2.03 25.29
C GLU A 38 8.13 2.12 24.08
N PHE A 39 9.43 1.89 24.25
CA PHE A 39 10.40 1.86 23.15
C PHE A 39 10.05 0.80 22.10
N TRP A 40 9.73 -0.42 22.54
CA TRP A 40 9.34 -1.50 21.64
C TRP A 40 7.98 -1.28 21.00
N ASN A 41 7.01 -0.75 21.75
CA ASN A 41 5.69 -0.42 21.22
C ASN A 41 5.79 0.64 20.12
N ASP A 42 6.57 1.71 20.32
CA ASP A 42 6.80 2.74 19.29
C ASP A 42 7.48 2.14 18.04
N ARG A 43 8.46 1.25 18.22
CA ARG A 43 9.15 0.60 17.10
C ARG A 43 8.24 -0.35 16.33
N VAL A 44 7.43 -1.16 17.03
CA VAL A 44 6.44 -2.05 16.43
C VAL A 44 5.37 -1.24 15.71
N GLN A 45 4.89 -0.14 16.30
CA GLN A 45 3.92 0.73 15.66
C GLN A 45 4.47 1.33 14.37
N LYS A 46 5.70 1.86 14.38
CA LYS A 46 6.36 2.39 13.18
C LYS A 46 6.50 1.37 12.05
N GLU A 47 6.89 0.13 12.37
CA GLU A 47 6.96 -0.94 11.36
C GLU A 47 5.57 -1.36 10.86
N THR A 48 4.57 -1.37 11.73
CA THR A 48 3.18 -1.63 11.38
C THR A 48 2.64 -0.57 10.43
N ASP A 49 2.90 0.72 10.71
CA ASP A 49 2.48 1.83 9.86
C ASP A 49 3.12 1.75 8.47
N LYS A 50 4.42 1.45 8.39
CA LYS A 50 5.11 1.21 7.11
C LYS A 50 4.49 0.04 6.35
N ALA A 51 4.19 -1.06 7.04
CA ALA A 51 3.55 -2.22 6.43
C ALA A 51 2.15 -1.88 5.90
N CYS A 52 1.36 -1.10 6.64
CA CYS A 52 0.05 -0.61 6.23
C CYS A 52 0.14 0.24 4.95
N VAL A 53 1.09 1.18 4.86
CA VAL A 53 1.30 1.98 3.65
C VAL A 53 1.64 1.09 2.45
N MET A 54 2.56 0.12 2.64
CA MET A 54 2.91 -0.81 1.56
C MET A 54 1.73 -1.68 1.10
N LEU A 55 0.91 -2.18 2.04
CA LEU A 55 -0.30 -2.94 1.71
C LEU A 55 -1.29 -2.10 0.92
N TYR A 56 -1.44 -0.82 1.30
CA TYR A 56 -2.31 0.12 0.60
C TYR A 56 -1.85 0.36 -0.84
N ASP A 57 -0.55 0.62 -1.05
CA ASP A 57 0.01 0.80 -2.39
C ASP A 57 -0.12 -0.48 -3.23
N LYS A 58 0.13 -1.66 -2.65
CA LYS A 58 -0.08 -2.94 -3.35
C LYS A 58 -1.54 -3.12 -3.78
N ARG A 59 -2.50 -2.70 -2.97
CA ARG A 59 -3.93 -2.74 -3.32
C ARG A 59 -4.24 -1.81 -4.48
N ILE A 60 -3.71 -0.59 -4.48
CA ILE A 60 -3.88 0.37 -5.59
C ILE A 60 -3.32 -0.21 -6.89
N PHE A 61 -2.08 -0.68 -6.88
CA PHE A 61 -1.46 -1.27 -8.07
C PHE A 61 -2.15 -2.56 -8.51
N GLY A 62 -2.64 -3.37 -7.57
CA GLY A 62 -3.43 -4.56 -7.88
C GLY A 62 -4.71 -4.23 -8.64
N LEU A 63 -5.48 -3.23 -8.16
CA LEU A 63 -6.67 -2.73 -8.84
C LEU A 63 -6.32 -2.16 -10.22
N ALA A 64 -5.32 -1.28 -10.28
CA ALA A 64 -4.88 -0.67 -11.54
C ALA A 64 -4.44 -1.72 -12.57
N ARG A 65 -3.76 -2.79 -12.14
CA ARG A 65 -3.34 -3.90 -13.00
C ARG A 65 -4.54 -4.67 -13.55
N GLN A 66 -5.54 -4.96 -12.70
CA GLN A 66 -6.77 -5.62 -13.13
C GLN A 66 -7.55 -4.75 -14.11
N THR A 67 -7.69 -3.46 -13.84
CA THR A 67 -8.36 -2.52 -14.75
C THR A 67 -7.63 -2.39 -16.07
N ALA A 68 -6.30 -2.25 -16.08
CA ALA A 68 -5.51 -2.18 -17.30
C ALA A 68 -5.64 -3.46 -18.15
N ALA A 69 -5.66 -4.63 -17.50
CA ALA A 69 -5.90 -5.90 -18.18
C ALA A 69 -7.32 -5.96 -18.80
N GLY A 70 -8.36 -5.54 -18.07
CA GLY A 70 -9.72 -5.50 -18.59
C GLY A 70 -9.90 -4.47 -19.72
N LEU A 71 -9.24 -3.31 -19.64
CA LEU A 71 -9.24 -2.33 -20.73
C LEU A 71 -8.59 -2.90 -22.00
N LEU A 72 -7.54 -3.71 -21.86
CA LEU A 72 -6.89 -4.36 -23.00
C LEU A 72 -7.84 -5.33 -23.73
N GLU A 73 -8.71 -6.03 -23.00
CA GLU A 73 -9.71 -6.94 -23.59
C GLU A 73 -10.73 -6.20 -24.47
N ILE A 74 -11.06 -4.95 -24.15
CA ILE A 74 -11.94 -4.09 -24.95
C ILE A 74 -11.17 -3.25 -26.00
N GLY A 75 -9.89 -3.57 -26.24
CA GLY A 75 -9.05 -2.92 -27.25
C GLY A 75 -8.44 -1.58 -26.82
N VAL A 76 -8.51 -1.22 -25.53
CA VAL A 76 -7.97 0.04 -24.99
C VAL A 76 -6.66 -0.24 -24.27
N LYS A 77 -5.56 0.28 -24.83
CA LYS A 77 -4.25 0.23 -24.15
C LYS A 77 -4.09 1.44 -23.25
N TYR A 78 -3.94 1.20 -21.96
CA TYR A 78 -3.69 2.24 -20.98
C TYR A 78 -2.63 1.78 -19.96
N GLU A 79 -1.76 2.69 -19.54
CA GLU A 79 -0.70 2.36 -18.60
C GLU A 79 -1.25 2.16 -17.19
N MET A 80 -0.87 1.04 -16.56
CA MET A 80 -1.23 0.71 -15.18
C MET A 80 -0.83 1.81 -14.19
N THR A 81 0.35 2.41 -14.37
CA THR A 81 0.88 3.49 -13.54
C THR A 81 -0.03 4.73 -13.55
N SER A 82 -0.58 5.06 -14.72
CA SER A 82 -1.52 6.17 -14.88
C SER A 82 -2.85 5.90 -14.19
N ILE A 83 -3.40 4.67 -14.32
CA ILE A 83 -4.61 4.27 -13.57
C ILE A 83 -4.36 4.32 -12.06
N ALA A 84 -3.20 3.85 -11.61
CA ALA A 84 -2.83 3.88 -10.19
C ALA A 84 -2.80 5.31 -9.62
N ASN A 85 -2.39 6.30 -10.42
CA ASN A 85 -2.42 7.70 -10.01
C ASN A 85 -3.86 8.21 -9.84
N TYR A 86 -4.76 7.94 -10.80
CA TYR A 86 -6.18 8.29 -10.65
C TYR A 86 -6.81 7.66 -9.41
N VAL A 87 -6.53 6.38 -9.16
CA VAL A 87 -7.02 5.68 -7.97
C VAL A 87 -6.47 6.31 -6.68
N ARG A 88 -5.18 6.65 -6.66
CA ARG A 88 -4.54 7.29 -5.49
C ARG A 88 -5.13 8.67 -5.21
N ASP A 89 -5.29 9.49 -6.25
CA ASP A 89 -5.82 10.85 -6.13
C ASP A 89 -7.30 10.83 -5.73
N ALA A 90 -8.08 9.91 -6.29
CA ALA A 90 -9.48 9.71 -5.89
C ALA A 90 -9.61 9.29 -4.43
N LEU A 91 -8.78 8.35 -3.96
CA LEU A 91 -8.82 7.89 -2.57
C LEU A 91 -8.42 8.98 -1.58
N LYS A 92 -7.38 9.76 -1.89
CA LYS A 92 -6.98 10.93 -1.08
C LYS A 92 -8.10 11.97 -1.03
N TYR A 93 -8.62 12.35 -2.19
CA TYR A 93 -9.72 13.31 -2.30
C TYR A 93 -10.98 12.85 -1.55
N LYS A 94 -11.35 11.56 -1.63
CA LYS A 94 -12.53 11.04 -0.93
C LYS A 94 -12.35 10.94 0.59
N ALA A 95 -11.13 10.72 1.07
CA ALA A 95 -10.83 10.61 2.50
C ALA A 95 -10.66 11.98 3.16
N GLU A 96 -9.90 12.88 2.53
CA GLU A 96 -9.47 14.16 3.12
C GLU A 96 -10.26 15.36 2.59
N GLY A 97 -11.07 15.16 1.55
CA GLY A 97 -11.77 16.22 0.83
C GLY A 97 -10.87 16.92 -0.19
N MET A 98 -11.42 17.96 -0.82
CA MET A 98 -10.68 18.76 -1.80
C MET A 98 -9.62 19.64 -1.12
N PRO A 99 -8.36 19.63 -1.60
CA PRO A 99 -7.35 20.52 -1.06
C PRO A 99 -7.72 21.99 -1.29
N LYS A 100 -7.62 22.80 -0.23
CA LYS A 100 -7.96 24.24 -0.30
C LYS A 100 -6.92 24.99 -1.12
N GLY A 101 -7.36 25.97 -1.92
CA GLY A 101 -6.47 26.88 -2.66
C GLY A 101 -5.86 26.31 -3.94
N ILE A 102 -6.38 25.21 -4.47
CA ILE A 102 -5.97 24.69 -5.77
C ILE A 102 -6.63 25.45 -6.93
N SER A 103 -6.01 25.42 -8.10
CA SER A 103 -6.60 25.98 -9.32
C SER A 103 -7.80 25.16 -9.81
N GLU A 104 -8.73 25.80 -10.51
CA GLU A 104 -9.92 25.15 -11.10
C GLU A 104 -9.55 23.96 -11.99
N ARG A 105 -8.44 24.07 -12.74
CA ARG A 105 -7.93 22.97 -13.56
C ARG A 105 -7.61 21.74 -12.72
N ARG A 106 -6.91 21.94 -11.61
CA ARG A 106 -6.49 20.84 -10.72
C ARG A 106 -7.66 20.25 -9.96
N GLN A 107 -8.66 21.07 -9.62
CA GLN A 107 -9.94 20.62 -9.11
C GLN A 107 -10.64 19.68 -10.11
N GLY A 108 -10.69 20.06 -11.40
CA GLY A 108 -11.25 19.21 -12.45
C GLY A 108 -10.53 17.86 -12.58
N GLU A 109 -9.20 17.83 -12.42
CA GLU A 109 -8.41 16.59 -12.42
C GLU A 109 -8.79 15.65 -11.26
N TYR A 110 -8.98 16.18 -10.05
CA TYR A 110 -9.45 15.38 -8.89
C TYR A 110 -10.88 14.85 -9.07
N GLU A 111 -11.77 15.68 -9.62
CA GLU A 111 -13.14 15.25 -9.91
C GLU A 111 -13.17 14.15 -10.97
N LEU A 112 -12.35 14.28 -12.02
CA LEU A 112 -12.18 13.23 -13.04
C LEU A 112 -11.64 11.95 -12.40
N ALA A 113 -10.60 12.05 -11.58
CA ALA A 113 -10.04 10.91 -10.86
C ALA A 113 -11.09 10.19 -10.02
N GLY A 114 -11.92 10.95 -9.30
CA GLY A 114 -13.05 10.42 -8.53
C GLY A 114 -14.06 9.63 -9.39
N ARG A 115 -14.43 10.18 -10.56
CA ARG A 115 -15.36 9.52 -11.50
C ARG A 115 -14.76 8.25 -12.10
N VAL A 116 -13.47 8.28 -12.48
CA VAL A 116 -12.75 7.11 -12.98
C VAL A 116 -12.71 6.02 -11.92
N PHE A 117 -12.38 6.37 -10.68
CA PHE A 117 -12.38 5.44 -9.56
C PHE A 117 -13.76 4.80 -9.33
N ASP A 118 -14.84 5.59 -9.37
CA ASP A 118 -16.20 5.05 -9.23
C ASP A 118 -16.59 4.13 -10.38
N ALA A 119 -16.17 4.42 -11.60
CA ALA A 119 -16.36 3.52 -12.73
C ALA A 119 -15.58 2.19 -12.58
N ILE A 120 -14.35 2.24 -12.05
CA ILE A 120 -13.55 1.06 -11.72
C ILE A 120 -14.24 0.20 -10.66
N MET A 121 -14.72 0.82 -9.57
CA MET A 121 -15.39 0.11 -8.48
C MET A 121 -16.72 -0.51 -8.90
N ASN A 122 -17.39 0.06 -9.90
CA ASN A 122 -18.59 -0.49 -10.53
C ASN A 122 -18.29 -1.48 -11.67
N TYR A 123 -17.03 -1.84 -11.91
CA TYR A 123 -16.59 -2.72 -12.98
C TYR A 123 -17.04 -2.29 -14.40
N ASN A 124 -17.28 -1.00 -14.61
CA ASN A 124 -17.73 -0.47 -15.90
C ASN A 124 -16.56 0.00 -16.76
N LEU A 125 -15.93 -0.94 -17.47
CA LEU A 125 -14.73 -0.70 -18.29
C LEU A 125 -15.00 0.25 -19.47
N HIS A 126 -16.19 0.24 -20.06
CA HIS A 126 -16.55 1.18 -21.13
C HIS A 126 -16.58 2.62 -20.62
N LYS A 127 -17.13 2.83 -19.42
CA LYS A 127 -17.15 4.18 -18.82
C LYS A 127 -15.75 4.65 -18.43
N VAL A 128 -14.90 3.74 -17.94
CA VAL A 128 -13.49 4.04 -17.69
C VAL A 128 -12.79 4.47 -18.99
N ALA A 129 -12.96 3.74 -20.08
CA ALA A 129 -12.37 4.10 -21.38
C ALA A 129 -12.86 5.46 -21.90
N GLU A 130 -14.17 5.75 -21.78
CA GLU A 130 -14.76 7.03 -22.15
C GLU A 130 -14.17 8.19 -21.34
N LEU A 131 -14.06 8.04 -20.02
CA LEU A 131 -13.53 9.07 -19.13
C LEU A 131 -12.01 9.30 -19.32
N LEU A 132 -11.28 8.29 -19.78
CA LEU A 132 -9.85 8.40 -20.08
C LEU A 132 -9.57 8.95 -21.49
N GLU A 133 -10.62 9.32 -22.24
CA GLU A 133 -10.55 9.87 -23.61
C GLU A 133 -9.75 8.99 -24.59
N VAL A 134 -9.63 7.69 -24.31
CA VAL A 134 -9.06 6.71 -25.24
C VAL A 134 -10.24 6.01 -25.91
N PRO A 135 -10.67 6.44 -27.11
CA PRO A 135 -11.79 5.81 -27.77
C PRO A 135 -11.45 4.32 -27.99
N PRO A 136 -12.36 3.39 -27.63
CA PRO A 136 -12.15 1.98 -27.94
C PRO A 136 -12.01 1.83 -29.45
N GLU A 137 -11.06 1.01 -29.90
CA GLU A 137 -10.99 0.63 -31.30
C GLU A 137 -12.37 0.06 -31.68
N ARG A 138 -13.02 0.70 -32.66
CA ARG A 138 -14.31 0.21 -33.16
C ARG A 138 -14.11 -1.27 -33.54
N PRO A 139 -15.06 -2.16 -33.19
CA PRO A 139 -14.97 -3.54 -33.64
C PRO A 139 -14.78 -3.52 -35.15
N LYS A 140 -13.81 -4.29 -35.66
CA LYS A 140 -13.63 -4.50 -37.10
C LYS A 140 -14.95 -5.03 -37.63
N THR A 141 -15.81 -4.16 -38.12
CA THR A 141 -16.94 -4.56 -38.94
C THR A 141 -16.29 -5.27 -40.11
N PHE A 142 -16.51 -6.58 -40.22
CA PHE A 142 -16.17 -7.32 -41.42
C PHE A 142 -16.89 -6.60 -42.55
N GLY A 143 -16.13 -5.79 -43.30
CA GLY A 143 -16.65 -5.10 -44.46
C GLY A 143 -17.17 -6.18 -45.38
N ASN A 144 -18.47 -6.12 -45.69
CA ASN A 144 -19.05 -6.88 -46.79
C ASN A 144 -18.36 -6.43 -48.08
N THR A 145 -17.23 -7.05 -48.41
CA THR A 145 -16.59 -6.99 -49.73
C THR A 145 -17.31 -7.93 -50.72
N ALA A 146 -18.63 -8.06 -50.60
CA ALA A 146 -19.45 -8.97 -51.42
C ALA A 146 -20.30 -8.26 -52.48
N THR A 147 -20.16 -6.94 -52.66
CA THR A 147 -20.87 -6.21 -53.72
C THR A 147 -19.93 -5.26 -54.47
N ARG A 148 -18.90 -5.82 -55.09
CA ARG A 148 -18.26 -5.24 -56.29
C ARG A 148 -17.87 -6.34 -57.26
N ARG A 149 -18.85 -6.80 -58.03
CA ARG A 149 -18.80 -6.97 -59.49
C ARG A 149 -20.16 -7.39 -60.01
#